data_AF-A0A512DM61-F1
#
_entry.id   AF-A0A512DM61-F1
#
_cell.length_a   1.000
_cell.length_b   1.000
_cell.length_c   1.000
_cell.angle_alpha   90.00
_cell.angle_beta   90.00
_cell.angle_gamma   90.00
#
_symmetry.space_group_name_H-M   'P 1'
#
loop_
_entity.id
_entity.type
_entity.pdbx_description
1 polymer ?
#
loop_
_entity_poly.entity_id
_entity_poly.type
_entity_poly.pdbx_seq_one_letter_code
_entity_poly.pdbx_strand_id
1 'polypeptide(L)'
;MSERQPVVPVAGPCTIPLCGPADTLELIAGGSRATAREPDRREWVFAAVHRGRGTWTHLYLVVESSRRGRPEIHLCLVLEGERLEEARRRAAADWWRPVR
;
A
#
# COMPACT_ATOMS: atom_id res chain seq x y z
N MET A 1 -22.22 26.59 1.53
CA MET A 1 -22.59 25.16 1.41
C MET A 1 -21.35 24.44 0.91
N SER A 2 -20.68 23.68 1.79
CA SER A 2 -19.40 23.02 1.45
C SER A 2 -19.73 21.65 0.89
N GLU A 3 -19.64 21.49 -0.43
CA GLU A 3 -19.87 20.22 -1.10
C GLU A 3 -18.76 19.26 -0.69
N ARG A 4 -19.13 18.19 0.05
CA ARG A 4 -18.22 17.08 0.34
C ARG A 4 -17.87 16.44 -0.99
N GLN A 5 -16.66 16.71 -1.47
CA GLN A 5 -16.11 16.11 -2.67
C GLN A 5 -16.20 14.57 -2.53
N PRO A 6 -16.79 13.86 -3.51
CA PRO A 6 -16.89 12.41 -3.45
C PRO A 6 -15.47 11.85 -3.46
N VAL A 7 -15.15 11.02 -2.45
CA VAL A 7 -13.90 10.28 -2.40
C VAL A 7 -13.95 9.28 -3.54
N VAL A 8 -13.36 9.64 -4.68
CA VAL A 8 -13.26 8.74 -5.82
C VAL A 8 -12.50 7.51 -5.33
N PRO A 9 -13.07 6.29 -5.39
CA PRO A 9 -12.29 5.11 -5.09
C PRO A 9 -11.21 5.03 -6.17
N VAL A 10 -10.00 5.43 -5.81
CA VAL A 10 -8.84 5.15 -6.64
C VAL A 10 -8.79 3.64 -6.70
N ALA A 11 -9.07 3.07 -7.87
CA ALA A 11 -8.86 1.66 -8.13
C ALA A 11 -7.39 1.36 -7.82
N GLY A 12 -7.13 0.89 -6.60
CA GLY A 12 -5.82 0.43 -6.20
C GLY A 12 -5.48 -0.82 -7.01
N PRO A 13 -4.20 -1.14 -7.19
CA PRO A 13 -3.83 -2.38 -7.83
C PRO A 13 -4.49 -3.55 -7.09
N CYS A 14 -5.43 -4.23 -7.75
CA CYS A 14 -6.23 -5.30 -7.16
C CYS A 14 -5.43 -6.55 -6.80
N THR A 15 -4.13 -6.61 -7.04
CA THR A 15 -3.32 -7.79 -6.73
C THR A 15 -1.89 -7.41 -6.35
N ILE A 16 -1.58 -7.46 -5.06
CA ILE A 16 -0.22 -7.77 -4.65
C ILE A 16 -0.06 -9.28 -4.91
N PRO A 17 0.82 -9.73 -5.82
CA PRO A 17 0.97 -11.15 -6.20
C PRO A 17 1.54 -12.04 -5.07
N LEU A 18 1.63 -11.51 -3.84
CA LEU A 18 2.19 -12.17 -2.67
C LEU A 18 1.13 -12.72 -1.72
N CYS A 19 -0.17 -12.44 -1.96
CA CYS A 19 -1.25 -12.93 -1.12
C CYS A 19 -1.86 -14.23 -1.68
N GLY A 20 -1.90 -15.27 -0.85
CA GLY A 20 -2.62 -16.51 -1.11
C GLY A 20 -4.11 -16.42 -0.74
N PRO A 21 -4.91 -17.47 -1.00
CA PRO A 21 -6.36 -17.46 -0.78
C PRO A 21 -6.78 -17.35 0.69
N ALA A 22 -5.88 -17.63 1.64
CA ALA A 22 -6.13 -17.51 3.08
C ALA A 22 -5.63 -16.17 3.67
N ASP A 23 -4.98 -15.35 2.84
CA ASP A 23 -4.39 -14.10 3.28
C ASP A 23 -5.42 -12.97 3.18
N THR A 24 -5.31 -12.00 4.08
CA THR A 24 -6.13 -10.79 4.04
C THR A 24 -5.28 -9.65 3.52
N LEU A 25 -5.81 -8.86 2.59
CA LEU A 25 -5.15 -7.65 2.10
C LEU A 25 -6.01 -6.43 2.40
N GLU A 26 -5.39 -5.41 2.99
CA GLU A 26 -6.02 -4.13 3.28
C GLU A 26 -5.21 -2.99 2.64
N LEU A 27 -5.91 -2.12 1.90
CA LEU A 27 -5.37 -0.83 1.48
C LEU A 27 -5.44 0.15 2.65
N ILE A 28 -4.28 0.58 3.15
CA ILE A 28 -4.19 1.56 4.25
C ILE A 28 -4.23 2.99 3.72
N ALA A 29 -3.48 3.26 2.66
CA ALA A 29 -3.38 4.59 2.06
C ALA A 29 -2.97 4.49 0.58
N GLY A 30 -3.27 5.51 -0.20
CA GLY A 30 -2.76 5.60 -1.55
C GLY A 30 -3.09 6.92 -2.23
N GLY A 31 -2.36 7.25 -3.28
CA GLY A 31 -2.58 8.47 -4.04
C GLY A 31 -1.45 8.82 -5.00
N SER A 32 -1.59 9.99 -5.63
CA SER A 32 -0.56 10.55 -6.51
C SER A 32 0.67 10.97 -5.70
N ARG A 33 1.85 10.57 -6.18
CA ARG A 33 3.18 11.06 -5.76
C ARG A 33 3.99 11.45 -6.98
N ALA A 34 3.33 12.23 -7.85
CA ALA A 34 3.91 12.78 -9.05
C ALA A 34 5.22 13.53 -8.74
N THR A 35 6.21 13.34 -9.61
CA THR A 35 7.45 14.11 -9.62
C THR A 35 7.66 14.69 -11.02
N ALA A 36 8.61 15.63 -11.18
CA ALA A 36 8.95 16.15 -12.50
C ALA A 36 9.42 15.05 -13.48
N ARG A 37 10.00 13.95 -12.98
CA ARG A 37 10.47 12.82 -13.80
C ARG A 37 9.41 11.73 -14.02
N GLU A 38 8.42 11.65 -13.13
CA GLU A 38 7.36 10.64 -13.14
C GLU A 38 6.03 11.34 -12.78
N PRO A 39 5.39 12.07 -13.72
CA PRO A 39 4.21 12.89 -13.43
C PRO A 39 2.94 12.08 -13.16
N ASP A 40 2.93 10.82 -13.58
CA ASP A 40 1.83 9.87 -13.38
C ASP A 40 2.06 8.93 -12.19
N ARG A 41 3.11 9.18 -11.39
CA ARG A 41 3.51 8.31 -10.30
C ARG A 41 2.44 8.20 -9.23
N ARG A 42 2.08 6.97 -8.89
CA ARG A 42 1.13 6.62 -7.84
C ARG A 42 1.78 5.67 -6.83
N GLU A 43 1.42 5.84 -5.58
CA GLU A 43 1.85 4.98 -4.48
C GLU A 43 0.65 4.47 -3.71
N TRP A 44 0.73 3.22 -3.25
CA TRP A 44 -0.24 2.59 -2.35
C TRP A 44 0.47 1.84 -1.25
N VAL A 45 -0.04 1.96 -0.03
CA VAL A 45 0.41 1.23 1.13
C VAL A 45 -0.64 0.18 1.47
N PHE A 46 -0.23 -1.08 1.50
CA PHE A 46 -1.09 -2.19 1.87
C PHE A 46 -0.55 -2.90 3.10
N ALA A 47 -1.44 -3.37 3.97
CA ALA A 47 -1.12 -4.44 4.91
C ALA A 47 -1.66 -5.77 4.42
N ALA A 48 -0.84 -6.81 4.51
CA ALA A 48 -1.24 -8.18 4.28
C ALA A 48 -1.12 -8.99 5.56
N VAL A 49 -2.14 -9.77 5.91
CA VAL A 49 -2.04 -10.80 6.94
C VAL A 49 -1.88 -12.14 6.25
N HIS A 50 -0.67 -12.70 6.29
CA HIS A 50 -0.36 -14.01 5.73
C HIS A 50 -0.61 -15.11 6.75
N ARG A 51 -1.22 -16.24 6.31
CA ARG A 51 -1.57 -17.37 7.21
C ARG A 51 -1.02 -18.73 6.80
N GLY A 52 -0.40 -18.83 5.62
CA GLY A 52 0.02 -20.12 5.05
C GLY A 52 1.19 -20.83 5.76
N ARG A 53 2.04 -20.11 6.50
CA ARG A 53 3.23 -20.66 7.19
C ARG A 53 3.42 -20.05 8.59
N GLY A 54 2.31 -19.89 9.30
CA GLY A 54 2.21 -19.05 10.49
C GLY A 54 1.55 -17.71 10.16
N THR A 55 1.14 -16.98 11.20
CA THR A 55 0.46 -15.70 11.05
C THR A 55 1.47 -14.56 11.07
N TRP A 56 1.50 -13.78 9.99
CA TRP A 56 2.39 -12.63 9.84
C TRP A 56 1.63 -11.45 9.27
N THR A 57 1.95 -10.24 9.70
CA THR A 57 1.44 -9.00 9.11
C THR A 57 2.57 -8.29 8.39
N HIS A 58 2.46 -8.13 7.08
CA HIS A 58 3.42 -7.44 6.24
C HIS A 58 2.86 -6.10 5.79
N LEU A 59 3.72 -5.08 5.71
CA LEU A 59 3.39 -3.78 5.14
C LEU A 59 4.12 -3.63 3.80
N TYR A 60 3.38 -3.42 2.73
CA TYR A 60 3.91 -3.23 1.39
C TYR A 60 3.68 -1.81 0.88
N LEU A 61 4.69 -1.24 0.21
CA LEU A 61 4.55 -0.07 -0.64
C LEU A 61 4.56 -0.52 -2.10
N VAL A 62 3.51 -0.19 -2.85
CA VAL A 62 3.40 -0.42 -4.29
C VAL A 62 3.57 0.91 -5.00
N VAL A 63 4.50 0.98 -5.95
CA VAL A 63 4.79 2.16 -6.76
C VAL A 63 4.49 1.87 -8.23
N GLU A 64 3.66 2.69 -8.85
CA GLU A 64 3.37 2.61 -10.28
C GLU A 64 3.72 3.92 -10.99
N SER A 65 4.30 3.81 -12.18
CA SER A 65 4.46 4.87 -13.16
C SER A 65 4.65 4.22 -14.54
N SER A 66 4.15 4.86 -15.59
CA SER A 66 4.37 4.43 -16.99
C SER A 66 5.85 4.27 -17.33
N ARG A 67 6.74 5.04 -16.68
CA ARG A 67 8.19 4.93 -16.87
C ARG A 67 8.76 3.58 -16.45
N ARG A 68 8.15 2.90 -15.47
CA ARG A 68 8.68 1.67 -14.86
C ARG A 68 8.25 0.39 -15.57
N GLY A 69 7.23 0.46 -16.44
CA GLY A 69 6.71 -0.68 -17.21
C GLY A 69 6.01 -1.78 -16.38
N ARG A 70 6.19 -1.81 -15.06
CA ARG A 70 5.52 -2.69 -14.09
C ARG A 70 5.47 -2.03 -12.70
N PRO A 71 4.54 -2.45 -11.82
CA PRO A 71 4.56 -2.03 -10.42
C PRO A 71 5.83 -2.49 -9.71
N GLU A 72 6.41 -1.62 -8.88
CA GLU A 72 7.44 -1.99 -7.91
C GLU A 72 6.80 -2.23 -6.55
N ILE A 73 7.22 -3.30 -5.87
CA ILE A 73 6.66 -3.70 -4.57
C ILE A 73 7.80 -3.76 -3.56
N HIS A 74 7.69 -2.95 -2.52
CA HIS A 74 8.65 -2.91 -1.43
C HIS A 74 8.01 -3.46 -0.15
N LEU A 75 8.69 -4.39 0.52
CA LEU A 75 8.32 -4.82 1.86
C LEU A 75 8.93 -3.85 2.88
N CYS A 76 8.09 -3.06 3.54
CA CYS A 76 8.51 -2.01 4.45
C CYS A 76 8.58 -2.47 5.92
N LEU A 77 7.71 -3.40 6.31
CA LEU A 77 7.60 -3.88 7.68
C LEU A 77 7.11 -5.33 7.71
N VAL A 78 7.62 -6.11 8.66
CA VAL A 78 7.16 -7.46 9.00
C VAL A 78 6.87 -7.52 10.48
N LEU A 79 5.68 -7.98 10.85
CA LEU A 79 5.25 -8.19 12.23
C LEU A 79 4.78 -9.63 12.39
N GLU A 80 5.16 -10.27 13.50
CA GLU A 80 4.63 -11.58 13.86
C GLU A 80 3.20 -11.46 14.43
N GLY A 81 2.32 -12.34 13.96
CA GLY A 81 0.91 -12.39 14.33
C GLY A 81 0.01 -11.49 13.47
N GLU A 82 -1.26 -11.46 13.83
CA GLU A 82 -2.28 -10.60 13.21
C GLU A 82 -2.24 -9.22 13.88
N ARG A 83 -1.44 -8.30 13.32
CA ARG A 83 -1.12 -6.98 13.89
C ARG A 83 -1.51 -5.84 12.97
N LEU A 84 -2.68 -5.94 12.35
CA LEU A 84 -3.19 -4.98 11.36
C LEU A 84 -3.30 -3.55 11.92
N GLU A 85 -3.80 -3.41 13.14
CA GLU A 85 -3.90 -2.12 13.83
C GLU A 85 -2.52 -1.50 14.14
N GLU A 86 -1.52 -2.32 14.47
CA GLU A 86 -0.15 -1.82 14.62
C GLU A 86 0.42 -1.41 13.26
N ALA A 87 0.21 -2.20 12.21
CA ALA A 87 0.62 -1.86 10.86
C ALA A 87 0.00 -0.54 10.37
N ARG A 88 -1.29 -0.29 10.65
CA ARG A 88 -1.97 0.99 10.37
C ARG A 88 -1.32 2.15 11.11
N ARG A 89 -1.11 2.00 12.42
CA ARG A 89 -0.46 3.05 13.22
C ARG A 89 0.95 3.36 12.75
N ARG A 90 1.73 2.35 12.38
CA ARG A 90 3.09 2.52 11.83
C ARG A 90 3.06 3.17 10.46
N ALA A 91 2.19 2.71 9.57
CA ALA A 91 1.98 3.31 8.26
C ALA A 91 1.55 4.78 8.35
N ALA A 92 0.74 5.14 9.35
CA ALA A 92 0.35 6.53 9.61
C ALA A 92 1.47 7.34 10.30
N ALA A 93 2.20 6.75 11.26
CA ALA A 93 3.28 7.46 11.94
C ALA A 93 4.47 7.74 11.01
N ASP A 94 4.78 6.80 10.11
CA ASP A 94 5.89 6.88 9.16
C ASP A 94 5.48 7.46 7.78
N TRP A 95 4.17 7.47 7.48
CA TRP A 95 3.42 8.03 6.33
C TRP A 95 4.11 8.03 4.95
N TRP A 96 4.78 6.95 4.52
CA TRP A 96 5.14 6.75 3.09
C TRP A 96 5.77 7.96 2.39
N ARG A 97 6.87 8.53 2.92
CA ARG A 97 7.65 9.54 2.19
C ARG A 97 8.27 8.95 0.92
N PRO A 98 7.94 9.41 -0.30
CA PRO A 98 8.89 9.39 -1.39
C PRO A 98 10.03 10.31 -1.01
N VAL A 99 11.21 9.83 -1.32
CA VAL A 99 12.46 10.57 -1.30
C VAL A 99 12.25 11.95 -1.96
N ARG A 100 12.75 13.01 -1.31
CA ARG A 100 12.82 14.37 -1.87
C ARG A 100 13.68 14.42 -3.12
#